data_AF-F9ZIM1-F1
#
_entry.id   AF-F9ZIM1-F1
#
_cell.length_a   1.000
_cell.length_b   1.000
_cell.length_c   1.000
_cell.angle_alpha   90.00
_cell.angle_beta   90.00
_cell.angle_gamma   90.00
#
_symmetry.space_group_name_H-M   'P 1'
#
loop_
_entity.id
_entity.type
_entity.pdbx_description
1 polymer ?
#
loop_
_entity_poly.entity_id
_entity_poly.type
_entity_poly.pdbx_seq_one_letter_code
_entity_poly.pdbx_strand_id
1 'polypeptide(L)'
;MQFILLLLFFVFADAIWANTEALDQEAQVRELEKTLTRIQQESQSTYQQFLMIQELRRNEMAEVPQAVRLPNSPSQSIPIPNYEDLIQLKQEKQERIDKYTTDLDHLYARYRELEDEKQAIFEQIRSLAKKPGE
;
A
#
# COMPACT_ATOMS: atom_id res chain seq x y z
N MET A 1 -17.11 -21.49 -59.45
CA MET A 1 -15.79 -21.73 -58.83
C MET A 1 -15.16 -20.47 -58.23
N GLN A 2 -15.17 -19.30 -58.89
CA GLN A 2 -14.64 -18.03 -58.33
C GLN A 2 -15.40 -17.51 -57.08
N PHE A 3 -16.73 -17.64 -57.05
CA PHE A 3 -17.53 -17.21 -55.87
C PHE A 3 -17.25 -18.03 -54.60
N ILE A 4 -16.87 -19.31 -54.73
CA ILE A 4 -16.53 -20.17 -53.60
C ILE A 4 -15.16 -19.77 -53.01
N LEU A 5 -14.20 -19.39 -53.85
CA LEU A 5 -12.89 -18.89 -53.43
C LEU A 5 -12.98 -17.53 -52.71
N LEU A 6 -13.87 -16.64 -53.16
CA LEU A 6 -14.11 -15.35 -52.48
C LEU A 6 -14.77 -15.51 -51.10
N LEU A 7 -15.72 -16.43 -50.97
CA LEU A 7 -16.38 -16.76 -49.68
C LEU A 7 -15.38 -17.36 -48.68
N LEU A 8 -14.47 -18.21 -49.15
CA LEU A 8 -13.40 -18.79 -48.34
C LEU A 8 -12.40 -17.73 -47.87
N PHE A 9 -12.07 -16.76 -48.71
CA PHE A 9 -11.15 -15.67 -48.37
C PHE A 9 -11.73 -14.73 -47.28
N PHE A 10 -13.04 -14.50 -47.30
CA PHE A 10 -13.72 -13.68 -46.29
C PHE A 10 -13.71 -14.34 -44.90
N VAL A 11 -14.02 -15.64 -44.82
CA VAL A 11 -13.98 -16.40 -43.56
C VAL A 11 -12.57 -16.47 -42.96
N PHE A 12 -11.54 -16.54 -43.81
CA PHE A 12 -10.15 -16.49 -43.34
C PHE A 12 -9.72 -15.11 -42.83
N ALA A 13 -10.22 -14.02 -43.43
CA ALA A 13 -9.94 -12.66 -42.95
C ALA A 13 -10.53 -12.43 -41.56
N ASP A 14 -11.79 -12.83 -41.34
CA ASP A 14 -12.46 -12.69 -40.04
C ASP A 14 -11.76 -13.50 -38.93
N ALA A 15 -11.29 -14.71 -39.26
CA ALA A 15 -10.58 -15.58 -38.31
C ALA A 15 -9.20 -15.03 -37.88
N ILE A 16 -8.53 -14.24 -38.73
CA ILE A 16 -7.24 -13.63 -38.42
C ILE A 16 -7.42 -12.40 -37.51
N TRP A 17 -8.46 -11.60 -37.73
CA TRP A 17 -8.76 -10.42 -36.93
C TRP A 17 -9.21 -10.80 -35.52
N ALA A 18 -10.14 -11.76 -35.39
CA ALA A 18 -10.60 -12.26 -34.09
C ALA A 18 -9.47 -12.85 -33.23
N ASN A 19 -8.51 -13.55 -33.83
CA ASN A 19 -7.34 -14.08 -33.11
C ASN A 19 -6.40 -12.98 -32.62
N THR A 20 -6.26 -11.90 -33.37
CA THR A 20 -5.38 -10.78 -33.02
C THR A 20 -5.96 -9.97 -31.87
N GLU A 21 -7.26 -9.72 -31.87
CA GLU A 21 -7.98 -9.05 -30.78
C GLU A 21 -7.97 -9.87 -29.48
N ALA A 22 -8.17 -11.19 -29.58
CA ALA A 22 -8.08 -12.09 -28.44
C ALA A 22 -6.67 -12.10 -27.81
N LEU A 23 -5.62 -12.09 -28.63
CA LEU A 23 -4.23 -12.06 -28.16
C LEU A 23 -3.90 -10.74 -27.43
N ASP A 24 -4.39 -9.61 -27.95
CA ASP A 24 -4.21 -8.30 -27.33
C ASP A 24 -4.97 -8.20 -26.00
N GLN A 25 -6.20 -8.73 -25.95
CA GLN A 25 -6.99 -8.78 -24.72
C GLN A 25 -6.33 -9.62 -23.63
N GLU A 26 -5.77 -10.79 -23.96
CA GLU A 26 -5.00 -11.59 -23.00
C GLU A 26 -3.75 -10.87 -22.50
N ALA A 27 -3.05 -10.14 -23.37
CA ALA A 27 -1.88 -9.35 -22.97
C ALA A 27 -2.27 -8.26 -21.96
N GLN A 28 -3.37 -7.55 -22.21
CA GLN A 28 -3.91 -6.54 -21.29
C GLN A 28 -4.32 -7.15 -19.93
N VAL A 29 -4.99 -8.31 -19.93
CA VAL A 29 -5.35 -9.00 -18.68
C VAL A 29 -4.10 -9.40 -17.90
N ARG A 30 -3.07 -9.94 -18.55
CA ARG A 30 -1.79 -10.29 -17.89
C ARG A 30 -1.10 -9.08 -17.27
N GLU A 31 -1.16 -7.92 -17.93
CA GLU A 31 -0.61 -6.67 -17.38
C GLU A 31 -1.38 -6.19 -16.14
N LEU A 32 -2.71 -6.28 -16.18
CA LEU A 32 -3.58 -5.94 -15.05
C LEU A 32 -3.35 -6.88 -13.85
N GLU A 33 -3.19 -8.18 -14.07
CA GLU A 33 -2.86 -9.16 -13.03
C GLU A 33 -1.49 -8.90 -12.39
N LYS A 34 -0.49 -8.51 -13.20
CA LYS A 34 0.82 -8.12 -12.70
C LYS A 34 0.71 -6.88 -11.81
N THR A 35 -0.10 -5.90 -12.22
CA THR A 35 -0.35 -4.69 -11.43
C THR A 35 -1.07 -5.02 -10.12
N LEU A 36 -2.04 -5.94 -10.15
CA LEU A 36 -2.74 -6.41 -8.97
C LEU A 36 -1.79 -7.10 -7.97
N THR A 37 -0.85 -7.90 -8.47
CA THR A 37 0.19 -8.53 -7.64
C THR A 37 1.05 -7.47 -6.96
N ARG A 38 1.44 -6.40 -7.67
CA ARG A 38 2.19 -5.28 -7.11
C ARG A 38 1.40 -4.56 -6.02
N ILE A 39 0.13 -4.24 -6.28
CA ILE A 39 -0.76 -3.60 -5.31
C ILE A 39 -0.93 -4.46 -4.06
N GLN A 40 -1.09 -5.78 -4.21
CA GLN A 40 -1.21 -6.70 -3.08
C GLN A 40 0.05 -6.67 -2.19
N GLN A 41 1.23 -6.66 -2.80
CA GLN A 41 2.50 -6.56 -2.08
C GLN A 41 2.62 -5.21 -1.34
N GLU A 42 2.24 -4.12 -2.00
CA GLU A 42 2.27 -2.78 -1.42
C GLU A 42 1.24 -2.61 -0.29
N SER A 43 0.05 -3.19 -0.43
CA SER A 43 -1.00 -3.21 0.60
C SER A 43 -0.53 -3.96 1.84
N GLN A 44 0.10 -5.13 1.64
CA GLN A 44 0.68 -5.90 2.74
C GLN A 44 1.80 -5.12 3.44
N SER A 45 2.74 -4.51 2.69
CA SER A 45 3.85 -3.77 3.30
C SER A 45 3.37 -2.52 4.04
N THR A 46 2.40 -1.79 3.48
CA THR A 46 1.76 -0.62 4.12
C THR A 46 1.10 -1.01 5.43
N TYR A 47 0.36 -2.13 5.44
CA TYR A 47 -0.25 -2.65 6.65
C TYR A 47 0.79 -3.04 7.73
N GLN A 48 1.89 -3.70 7.34
CA GLN A 48 2.96 -4.03 8.30
C GLN A 48 3.61 -2.76 8.87
N GLN A 49 3.85 -1.74 8.05
CA GLN A 49 4.38 -0.46 8.52
C GLN A 49 3.41 0.22 9.49
N PHE A 50 2.11 0.18 9.22
CA PHE A 50 1.10 0.73 10.10
C PHE A 50 1.16 0.09 11.50
N LEU A 51 1.21 -1.25 11.57
CA LEU A 51 1.33 -1.97 12.84
C LEU A 51 2.61 -1.60 13.59
N MET A 52 3.74 -1.50 12.88
CA MET A 52 5.01 -1.10 13.49
C MET A 52 4.93 0.31 14.09
N ILE A 53 4.45 1.31 13.34
CA ILE A 53 4.33 2.70 13.84
C ILE A 53 3.32 2.79 14.97
N GLN A 54 2.22 2.03 14.92
CA GLN A 54 1.23 1.97 15.98
C GLN A 54 1.87 1.49 17.29
N GLU A 55 2.71 0.45 17.24
CA GLU A 55 3.42 -0.06 18.40
C GLU A 55 4.45 0.95 18.93
N LEU A 56 5.19 1.64 18.06
CA LEU A 56 6.11 2.71 18.47
C LEU A 56 5.37 3.83 19.21
N ARG A 57 4.24 4.29 18.66
CA ARG A 57 3.39 5.30 19.32
C ARG A 57 2.90 4.81 20.68
N ARG A 58 2.44 3.56 20.75
CA ARG A 58 1.96 2.97 22.01
C ARG A 58 3.08 2.93 23.06
N ASN A 59 4.28 2.54 22.66
CA ASN A 59 5.45 2.49 23.54
C ASN A 59 5.83 3.89 24.03
N GLU A 60 5.88 4.87 23.13
CA GLU A 60 6.18 6.27 23.48
C GLU A 60 5.13 6.80 24.48
N MET A 61 3.84 6.53 24.26
CA MET A 61 2.78 6.93 25.19
C MET A 61 2.95 6.29 26.58
N ALA A 62 3.32 5.02 26.65
CA ALA A 62 3.52 4.26 27.88
C ALA A 62 4.82 4.64 28.62
N GLU A 63 5.83 5.15 27.91
CA GLU A 63 7.11 5.50 28.50
C GLU A 63 6.99 6.71 29.43
N VAL A 64 7.44 6.56 30.67
CA VAL A 64 7.51 7.68 31.62
C VAL A 64 8.81 8.44 31.35
N PRO A 65 8.76 9.76 31.05
CA PRO A 65 9.97 10.54 30.80
C PRO A 65 10.93 10.46 32.01
N GLN A 66 12.07 9.79 31.83
CA GLN A 66 13.10 9.70 32.87
C GLN A 66 14.08 10.85 32.71
N ALA A 67 13.88 11.91 33.50
CA ALA A 67 14.79 13.04 33.53
C ALA A 67 15.98 12.87 34.48
N VAL A 68 15.97 11.80 35.26
CA VAL A 68 16.96 11.54 36.31
C VAL A 68 17.64 10.22 36.03
N ARG A 69 18.96 10.26 35.83
CA ARG A 69 19.76 9.04 35.80
C ARG A 69 19.81 8.47 37.22
N LEU A 70 19.45 7.20 37.35
CA LEU A 70 19.56 6.48 38.62
C LEU A 70 21.04 6.49 39.08
N PRO A 71 21.31 6.76 40.36
CA PRO A 71 22.68 6.78 40.87
C PRO A 71 23.32 5.39 40.75
N ASN A 72 24.58 5.34 40.30
CA ASN A 72 25.33 4.09 40.15
C ASN A 72 25.85 3.54 41.49
N SER A 73 25.70 4.30 42.58
CA SER A 73 26.12 3.94 43.93
C SER A 73 25.13 4.52 44.95
N PRO A 74 24.81 3.78 46.03
CA PRO A 74 23.92 4.27 47.10
C PRO A 74 24.44 5.50 47.86
N SER A 75 25.73 5.85 47.71
CA SER A 75 26.33 7.06 48.28
C SER A 75 26.21 8.31 47.40
N GLN A 76 25.66 8.20 46.19
CA GLN A 76 25.56 9.28 45.22
C GLN A 76 24.17 9.94 45.33
N SER A 77 24.13 11.26 45.58
CA SER A 77 22.87 12.00 45.66
C SER A 77 22.13 11.94 44.33
N ILE A 78 20.82 11.70 44.37
CA ILE A 78 19.98 11.78 43.18
C ILE A 78 19.97 13.25 42.70
N PRO A 79 20.47 13.54 41.49
CA PRO A 79 20.46 14.92 41.00
C PRO A 79 19.01 15.36 40.77
N ILE A 80 18.65 16.55 41.26
CA ILE A 80 17.36 17.16 40.98
C ILE A 80 17.39 17.59 39.51
N PRO A 81 16.48 17.08 38.65
CA PRO A 81 16.46 17.43 37.24
C PRO A 81 16.08 18.91 37.07
N ASN A 82 16.71 19.59 36.11
CA ASN A 82 16.36 20.97 35.75
C ASN A 82 14.93 21.00 35.20
N TYR A 83 14.14 21.98 35.63
CA TYR A 83 12.77 22.17 35.16
C TYR A 83 12.69 22.39 33.64
N GLU A 84 13.63 23.15 33.07
CA GLU A 84 13.67 23.39 31.61
C GLU A 84 13.87 22.07 30.84
N ASP A 85 14.80 21.22 31.30
CA ASP A 85 15.04 19.90 30.71
C ASP A 85 13.79 19.01 30.78
N LEU A 86 13.02 19.08 31.88
CA LEU A 86 11.77 18.34 32.01
C LEU A 86 10.70 18.77 31.00
N ILE A 87 10.59 20.08 30.77
CA ILE A 87 9.65 20.64 29.81
C ILE A 87 10.07 20.24 28.39
N GLN A 88 11.36 20.36 28.07
CA GLN A 88 11.89 19.96 26.77
C GLN A 88 11.65 18.47 26.49
N LEU A 89 11.95 17.57 27.45
CA LEU A 89 11.70 16.13 27.29
C LEU A 89 10.23 15.81 27.03
N LYS A 90 9.31 16.54 27.68
CA LYS A 90 7.86 16.38 27.44
C LYS A 90 7.46 16.87 26.06
N GLN A 91 8.01 17.99 25.60
CA GLN A 91 7.75 18.52 24.26
C GLN A 91 8.26 17.57 23.19
N GLU A 92 9.51 17.11 23.29
CA GLU A 92 10.10 16.16 22.35
C GLU A 92 9.31 14.83 22.28
N LYS A 93 8.83 14.34 23.43
CA LYS A 93 7.93 13.17 23.48
C LYS A 93 6.62 13.44 22.73
N GLN A 94 6.01 14.61 22.94
CA GLN A 94 4.76 14.96 22.26
C GLN A 94 4.98 15.08 20.75
N GLU A 95 6.07 15.71 20.32
CA GLU A 95 6.43 15.82 18.90
C GLU A 95 6.61 14.44 18.24
N ARG A 96 7.24 13.47 18.93
CA ARG A 96 7.34 12.09 18.43
C ARG A 96 5.98 11.43 18.29
N ILE A 97 5.09 11.58 19.27
CA ILE A 97 3.72 11.05 19.22
C ILE A 97 2.94 11.65 18.05
N ASP A 98 3.02 12.96 17.86
CA ASP A 98 2.31 13.68 16.80
C ASP A 98 2.82 13.25 15.41
N LYS A 99 4.14 13.06 15.29
CA LYS A 99 4.75 12.49 14.09
C LYS A 99 4.22 11.09 13.79
N TYR A 100 4.22 10.19 14.77
CA TYR A 100 3.69 8.84 14.57
C TYR A 100 2.20 8.84 14.22
N THR A 101 1.41 9.75 14.79
CA THR A 101 0.00 9.92 14.41
C THR A 101 -0.13 10.34 12.95
N THR A 102 0.64 11.32 12.50
CA THR A 102 0.65 11.76 11.10
C THR A 102 1.05 10.62 10.15
N ASP A 103 2.09 9.87 10.51
CA ASP A 103 2.55 8.71 9.74
C ASP A 103 1.44 7.62 9.63
N LEU A 104 0.71 7.36 10.72
CA LEU A 104 -0.42 6.42 10.71
C LEU A 104 -1.56 6.88 9.80
N ASP A 105 -1.89 8.17 9.81
CA ASP A 105 -2.93 8.74 8.94
C ASP A 105 -2.55 8.60 7.46
N HIS A 106 -1.29 8.87 7.12
CA HIS A 106 -0.78 8.67 5.76
C HIS A 106 -0.80 7.19 5.32
N LEU A 107 -0.37 6.28 6.19
CA LEU A 107 -0.39 4.84 5.90
C LEU A 107 -1.82 4.33 5.72
N TYR A 108 -2.76 4.81 6.53
CA TYR A 108 -4.17 4.48 6.38
C TYR A 108 -4.75 4.99 5.06
N ALA A 109 -4.47 6.25 4.70
CA ALA A 109 -4.89 6.82 3.43
C ALA A 109 -4.32 6.03 2.24
N ARG A 110 -3.03 5.70 2.27
CA ARG A 110 -2.40 4.90 1.22
C ARG A 110 -3.01 3.51 1.09
N TYR A 111 -3.29 2.86 2.22
CA TYR A 111 -3.96 1.56 2.21
C TYR A 111 -5.35 1.63 1.55
N ARG A 112 -6.12 2.68 1.85
CA ARG A 112 -7.43 2.93 1.23
C ARG A 112 -7.31 3.14 -0.28
N GLU A 113 -6.36 3.97 -0.73
CA GLU A 113 -6.08 4.17 -2.15
C GLU A 113 -5.77 2.85 -2.87
N LEU A 114 -4.92 2.01 -2.28
CA LEU A 114 -4.56 0.71 -2.86
C LEU A 114 -5.76 -0.23 -3.00
N GLU A 115 -6.70 -0.19 -2.05
CA GLU A 115 -7.94 -0.96 -2.14
C GLU A 115 -8.86 -0.45 -3.25
N ASP A 116 -8.95 0.87 -3.43
CA ASP A 116 -9.71 1.49 -4.51
C ASP A 116 -9.08 1.17 -5.89
N GLU A 117 -7.75 1.26 -6.01
CA GLU A 117 -6.99 0.86 -7.21
C GLU A 117 -7.23 -0.62 -7.57
N LYS A 118 -7.19 -1.51 -6.56
CA LYS A 118 -7.45 -2.94 -6.74
C LYS A 118 -8.85 -3.19 -7.27
N GLN A 119 -9.85 -2.52 -6.71
CA GLN A 119 -11.24 -2.65 -7.15
C GLN A 119 -11.42 -2.19 -8.60
N ALA A 120 -10.81 -1.05 -8.98
CA ALA A 120 -10.84 -0.56 -10.35
C ALA A 120 -10.20 -1.56 -11.34
N ILE A 121 -9.09 -2.20 -10.98
CA ILE A 121 -8.44 -3.22 -11.82
C ILE A 121 -9.33 -4.46 -11.97
N PHE A 122 -9.99 -4.92 -10.89
CA PHE A 122 -10.94 -6.03 -10.99
C PHE A 122 -12.10 -5.72 -11.94
N GLU A 123 -12.61 -4.49 -11.91
CA GLU A 123 -13.66 -4.05 -12.83
C GLU A 123 -13.17 -4.02 -14.29
N GLN A 124 -11.94 -3.57 -14.53
CA GLN A 124 -11.32 -3.59 -15.86
C GLN A 124 -11.17 -5.03 -16.39
N ILE A 125 -10.61 -5.94 -15.58
CA ILE A 125 -10.49 -7.36 -15.96
C ILE A 125 -11.87 -7.96 -16.27
N ARG A 126 -12.88 -7.66 -15.45
CA ARG A 126 -14.25 -8.14 -15.68
C ARG A 126 -14.87 -7.58 -16.96
N SER A 127 -14.57 -6.32 -17.29
CA SER A 127 -15.05 -5.68 -18.53
C SER A 127 -14.42 -6.29 -19.77
N LEU A 128 -13.12 -6.59 -19.72
CA LEU A 128 -12.40 -7.29 -20.79
C LEU A 128 -12.96 -8.70 -20.96
N ALA A 129 -13.14 -9.44 -19.87
CA ALA A 129 -13.71 -10.80 -19.91
C ALA A 129 -15.14 -10.88 -20.49
N LYS A 130 -15.91 -9.78 -20.48
CA LYS A 130 -17.26 -9.71 -21.08
C LYS A 130 -17.28 -9.31 -22.56
N LYS A 131 -16.20 -8.76 -23.10
CA LYS A 131 -16.11 -8.33 -24.51
C LYS A 131 -15.92 -9.43 -25.58
N PRO A 132 -15.66 -10.73 -25.32
CA PRO A 132 -15.31 -11.65 -26.41
C PRO A 132 -16.52 -12.21 -27.20
N GLY A 133 -17.56 -11.41 -27.48
CA GLY A 133 -18.72 -11.92 -28.24
C GLY A 133 -19.93 -11.00 -28.46
N GLU A 134 -19.77 -9.67 -28.52
CA GLU A 134 -20.74 -8.79 -29.22
C GLU A 134 -20.26 -8.47 -30.63
#